data_AF-A0A1Y0GWV5-F1
#
_entry.id   AF-A0A1Y0GWV5-F1
#
_cell.length_a   1.000
_cell.length_b   1.000
_cell.length_c   1.000
_cell.angle_alpha   90.00
_cell.angle_beta   90.00
_cell.angle_gamma   90.00
#
_symmetry.space_group_name_H-M   'P 1'
#
loop_
_entity.id
_entity.type
_entity.pdbx_description
1 polymer ?
#
loop_
_entity_poly.entity_id
_entity_poly.type
_entity_poly.pdbx_seq_one_letter_code
_entity_poly.pdbx_strand_id
1 'polypeptide(L)'
;MVPSTDLERSVGFLVDRLGFELVFSTETYCILVRDGFEFHLQRAGEGVGQIAIYIKVDDVEAVWDRLQGHLDGIRHKAPFDQEYQMREIHVDLPSTQASFFIGQPIGD
;
A
#
# COMPACT_ATOMS: atom_id res chain seq x y z
N MET A 1 4.40 -4.59 11.11
CA MET A 1 3.22 -5.42 10.81
C MET A 1 2.01 -4.51 10.68
N VAL A 2 1.20 -4.71 9.65
CA VAL A 2 -0.01 -3.95 9.36
C VAL A 2 -1.22 -4.79 9.76
N PRO A 3 -2.04 -4.31 10.70
CA PRO A 3 -3.25 -5.03 11.09
C PRO A 3 -4.29 -5.04 9.97
N SER A 4 -4.91 -6.18 9.73
CA SER A 4 -6.00 -6.34 8.76
C SER A 4 -7.16 -7.14 9.34
N THR A 5 -8.38 -6.68 9.11
CA THR A 5 -9.60 -7.43 9.44
C THR A 5 -9.92 -8.51 8.42
N ASP A 6 -9.34 -8.42 7.23
CA ASP A 6 -9.53 -9.35 6.12
C ASP A 6 -8.23 -9.45 5.30
N LEU A 7 -7.42 -10.46 5.65
CA LEU A 7 -6.14 -10.71 5.02
C LEU A 7 -6.27 -11.01 3.53
N GLU A 8 -7.32 -11.70 3.09
CA GLU A 8 -7.48 -12.06 1.67
C GLU A 8 -7.66 -10.81 0.83
N ARG A 9 -8.53 -9.89 1.27
CA ARG A 9 -8.74 -8.61 0.58
C ARG A 9 -7.51 -7.72 0.60
N SER A 10 -6.80 -7.64 1.73
CA SER A 10 -5.56 -6.86 1.82
C SER A 10 -4.44 -7.44 0.94
N VAL A 11 -4.26 -8.76 0.96
CA VAL A 11 -3.27 -9.46 0.12
C VAL A 11 -3.60 -9.28 -1.36
N GLY A 12 -4.85 -9.51 -1.77
CA GLY A 12 -5.28 -9.36 -3.17
C GLY A 12 -5.01 -7.95 -3.69
N PHE A 13 -5.26 -6.92 -2.88
CA PHE A 13 -4.91 -5.55 -3.28
C PHE A 13 -3.40 -5.35 -3.48
N LEU A 14 -2.57 -5.83 -2.54
CA LEU A 14 -1.11 -5.69 -2.63
C LEU A 14 -0.53 -6.46 -3.83
N VAL A 15 -1.04 -7.66 -4.09
CA VAL A 15 -0.58 -8.51 -5.21
C VAL A 15 -1.09 -7.95 -6.53
N ASP A 16 -2.39 -7.82 -6.69
CA ASP A 16 -3.01 -7.52 -7.99
C ASP A 16 -2.80 -6.07 -8.43
N ARG A 17 -2.67 -5.13 -7.48
CA ARG A 17 -2.62 -3.69 -7.77
C ARG A 17 -1.24 -3.09 -7.56
N LEU A 18 -0.56 -3.54 -6.51
CA LEU A 18 0.78 -3.06 -6.16
C LEU A 18 1.87 -4.07 -6.51
N GLY A 19 1.56 -5.18 -7.20
CA GLY A 19 2.56 -6.09 -7.77
C GLY A 19 3.45 -6.78 -6.74
N PHE A 20 3.02 -6.87 -5.47
CA PHE A 20 3.72 -7.65 -4.47
C PHE A 20 3.57 -9.15 -4.72
N GLU A 21 4.55 -9.93 -4.27
CA GLU A 21 4.51 -11.39 -4.25
C GLU A 21 4.21 -11.87 -2.83
N LEU A 22 3.21 -12.75 -2.68
CA LEU A 22 2.95 -13.42 -1.41
C LEU A 22 3.94 -14.58 -1.22
N VAL A 23 4.87 -14.45 -0.27
CA VAL A 23 5.94 -15.44 -0.03
C VAL A 23 5.69 -16.31 1.19
N PHE A 24 4.79 -15.88 2.09
CA PHE A 24 4.39 -16.66 3.25
C PHE A 24 2.96 -16.32 3.67
N SER A 25 2.17 -17.32 4.06
CA SER A 25 0.83 -17.11 4.59
C SER A 25 0.43 -18.19 5.59
N THR A 26 -0.27 -17.75 6.64
CA THR A 26 -1.05 -18.56 7.56
C THR A 26 -2.46 -17.99 7.66
N GLU A 27 -3.32 -18.60 8.49
CA GLU A 27 -4.65 -18.06 8.77
C GLU A 27 -4.64 -16.65 9.38
N THR A 28 -3.57 -16.29 10.09
CA THR A 28 -3.47 -15.06 10.89
C THR A 28 -2.37 -14.11 10.47
N TYR A 29 -1.58 -14.45 9.45
CA TYR A 29 -0.39 -13.67 9.09
C TYR A 29 0.09 -13.92 7.66
N CYS A 30 0.56 -12.87 6.99
CA CYS A 30 1.13 -12.95 5.64
C CYS A 30 2.40 -12.12 5.53
N ILE A 31 3.34 -12.58 4.69
CA ILE A 31 4.51 -11.82 4.27
C ILE A 31 4.43 -11.65 2.76
N LEU A 32 4.55 -10.41 2.30
CA LEU A 32 4.61 -10.05 0.90
C LEU A 32 5.90 -9.31 0.60
N VAL A 33 6.48 -9.51 -0.59
CA VAL A 33 7.71 -8.84 -1.01
C VAL A 33 7.56 -8.19 -2.37
N ARG A 34 8.28 -7.08 -2.58
CA ARG A 34 8.44 -6.45 -3.89
C ARG A 34 9.70 -5.61 -3.90
N ASP A 35 10.58 -5.79 -4.88
CA ASP A 35 11.72 -4.88 -5.13
C ASP A 35 12.55 -4.55 -3.86
N GLY A 36 12.70 -5.51 -2.94
CA GLY A 36 13.41 -5.35 -1.66
C GLY A 36 12.57 -4.83 -0.49
N PHE A 37 11.32 -4.42 -0.73
CA PHE A 37 10.33 -4.16 0.33
C PHE A 37 9.74 -5.46 0.85
N GLU A 38 9.64 -5.59 2.18
CA GLU A 38 8.93 -6.67 2.85
C GLU A 38 7.77 -6.09 3.66
N PHE A 39 6.57 -6.62 3.42
CA PHE A 39 5.33 -6.17 4.03
C PHE A 39 4.69 -7.31 4.81
N HIS A 40 4.39 -7.05 6.07
CA HIS A 40 3.83 -8.03 6.97
C HIS A 40 2.40 -7.65 7.33
N LEU A 41 1.44 -8.51 6.98
CA LEU A 41 0.05 -8.37 7.39
C LEU A 41 -0.24 -9.29 8.57
N GLN A 42 -1.01 -8.83 9.55
CA GLN A 42 -1.48 -9.64 10.67
C GLN A 42 -2.99 -9.51 10.83
N ARG A 43 -3.70 -10.63 10.98
CA ARG A 43 -5.13 -10.64 11.27
C ARG A 43 -5.37 -9.94 12.61
N ALA A 44 -6.27 -8.98 12.61
CA ALA A 44 -6.67 -8.24 13.79
C ALA A 44 -8.18 -7.99 13.79
N GLY A 45 -8.74 -7.78 14.98
CA GLY A 45 -10.12 -7.33 15.15
C GLY A 45 -10.27 -5.83 14.96
N GLU A 46 -11.45 -5.32 15.29
CA GLU A 46 -11.71 -3.89 15.33
C GLU A 46 -10.93 -3.19 16.47
N GLY A 47 -10.79 -1.87 16.40
CA GLY A 47 -10.15 -1.07 17.45
C GLY A 47 -8.62 -1.00 17.41
N VAL A 48 -8.00 -1.44 16.31
CA VAL A 48 -6.56 -1.18 16.06
C VAL A 48 -6.30 0.30 15.79
N GLY A 49 -5.09 0.78 16.08
CA GLY A 49 -4.69 2.15 15.77
C GLY A 49 -4.49 2.36 14.26
N GLN A 50 -4.51 3.64 13.86
CA GLN A 50 -4.15 4.05 12.50
C GLN A 50 -2.63 4.07 12.32
N ILE A 51 -2.18 3.70 11.12
CA ILE A 51 -0.77 3.77 10.75
C ILE A 51 -0.60 4.43 9.38
N ALA A 52 0.51 5.13 9.18
CA ALA A 52 0.92 5.63 7.88
C ALA A 52 2.22 4.93 7.48
N ILE A 53 2.34 4.59 6.20
CA ILE A 53 3.49 3.87 5.67
C ILE A 53 3.96 4.60 4.43
N TYR A 54 5.26 4.91 4.40
CA TYR A 54 5.89 5.57 3.28
C TYR A 54 6.74 4.58 2.50
N ILE A 55 6.57 4.52 1.18
CA ILE A 55 7.45 3.77 0.28
C ILE A 55 7.98 4.71 -0.79
N LYS A 56 9.29 4.66 -1.01
CA LYS A 56 9.94 5.33 -2.14
C LYS A 56 9.88 4.39 -3.35
N VAL A 57 9.50 4.91 -4.50
CA VAL A 57 9.53 4.18 -5.77
C VAL A 57 10.30 4.99 -6.82
N ASP A 58 10.73 4.31 -7.87
CA ASP A 58 11.46 4.94 -8.97
C ASP A 58 10.53 5.68 -9.95
N ASP A 59 9.27 5.25 -10.07
CA ASP A 59 8.28 5.82 -10.99
C ASP A 59 6.88 5.83 -10.36
N VAL A 60 6.46 6.98 -9.83
CA VAL A 60 5.13 7.18 -9.24
C VAL A 60 4.02 7.14 -10.30
N GLU A 61 4.26 7.63 -11.51
CA GLU A 61 3.23 7.64 -12.56
C GLU A 61 2.90 6.23 -13.02
N ALA A 62 3.91 5.38 -13.21
CA ALA A 62 3.71 3.97 -13.53
C ALA A 62 2.94 3.21 -12.43
N VAL A 63 3.11 3.60 -11.16
CA VAL A 63 2.31 3.06 -10.05
C VAL A 63 0.87 3.58 -10.14
N TRP A 64 0.67 4.86 -10.41
CA TRP A 64 -0.67 5.45 -10.55
C TRP A 64 -1.47 4.81 -11.69
N ASP A 65 -0.85 4.59 -12.85
CA ASP A 65 -1.49 3.97 -14.01
C ASP A 65 -2.03 2.57 -13.74
N ARG A 66 -1.35 1.80 -12.88
CA ARG A 66 -1.82 0.48 -12.44
C ARG A 66 -2.95 0.57 -11.42
N LEU A 67 -2.93 1.59 -10.57
CA LEU A 67 -3.86 1.74 -9.45
C LEU A 67 -5.19 2.39 -9.86
N GLN A 68 -5.16 3.48 -10.63
CA GLN A 68 -6.25 4.45 -10.72
C GLN A 68 -7.61 3.87 -11.13
N GLY A 69 -7.61 2.84 -11.98
CA GLY A 69 -8.84 2.14 -12.41
C GLY A 69 -9.43 1.15 -11.40
N HIS A 70 -8.81 1.00 -10.21
CA HIS A 70 -9.13 -0.04 -9.23
C HIS A 70 -9.34 0.51 -7.81
N LEU A 71 -9.56 1.82 -7.68
CA LEU A 71 -9.68 2.51 -6.38
C LEU A 71 -11.14 2.80 -5.97
N ASP A 72 -12.11 2.11 -6.57
CA ASP A 72 -13.52 2.26 -6.23
C ASP A 72 -13.76 1.94 -4.76
N GLY A 73 -14.30 2.91 -4.02
CA GLY A 73 -14.55 2.80 -2.59
C GLY A 73 -13.28 2.82 -1.71
N ILE A 74 -12.11 3.09 -2.29
CA ILE A 74 -10.85 3.27 -1.56
C ILE A 74 -10.53 4.76 -1.51
N ARG A 75 -10.27 5.29 -0.30
CA ARG A 75 -9.84 6.68 -0.15
C ARG A 75 -8.44 6.85 -0.73
N HIS A 76 -8.28 7.82 -1.61
CA HIS A 76 -7.01 8.07 -2.28
C HIS A 76 -6.84 9.54 -2.69
N LYS A 77 -5.62 9.89 -3.09
CA LYS A 77 -5.25 11.15 -3.74
C LYS A 77 -4.32 10.84 -4.90
N ALA A 78 -4.70 11.30 -6.10
CA ALA A 78 -3.91 11.18 -7.33
C ALA A 78 -2.54 11.87 -7.18
N PRO A 79 -1.53 11.54 -8.01
CA PRO A 79 -0.19 12.10 -7.95
C PRO A 79 -0.17 13.62 -7.78
N PHE A 80 0.54 14.10 -6.76
CA PHE A 80 0.70 15.53 -6.48
C PHE A 80 2.07 15.83 -5.87
N ASP A 81 2.52 17.07 -6.04
CA ASP A 81 3.81 17.51 -5.54
C ASP A 81 3.69 18.03 -4.10
N GLN A 82 4.60 17.59 -3.25
CA GLN A 82 4.74 18.03 -1.87
C GLN A 82 5.72 19.18 -1.76
N GLU A 83 5.58 20.01 -0.72
CA GLU A 83 6.48 21.14 -0.45
C GLU A 83 7.94 20.71 -0.28
N TYR A 84 8.16 19.48 0.19
CA TYR A 84 9.47 18.86 0.40
C TYR A 84 10.01 18.10 -0.83
N GLN A 85 9.60 18.48 -2.05
CA GLN A 85 10.15 18.00 -3.31
C GLN A 85 9.95 16.50 -3.60
N MET A 86 8.83 15.94 -3.14
CA MET A 86 8.40 14.59 -3.47
C MET A 86 7.09 14.65 -4.26
N ARG A 87 6.98 13.85 -5.31
CA ARG A 87 5.72 13.59 -6.00
C ARG A 87 5.11 12.32 -5.42
N GLU A 88 3.85 12.37 -5.00
CA GLU A 88 3.24 11.31 -4.19
C GLU A 88 1.82 10.91 -4.60
N ILE A 89 1.52 9.62 -4.43
CA ILE A 89 0.16 9.06 -4.39
C ILE A 89 -0.14 8.72 -2.95
N HIS A 90 -1.35 9.05 -2.49
CA HIS A 90 -1.86 8.58 -1.20
C HIS A 90 -3.00 7.58 -1.44
N VAL A 91 -2.96 6.41 -0.81
CA VAL A 91 -3.99 5.39 -0.96
C VAL A 91 -4.18 4.63 0.35
N ASP A 92 -5.43 4.48 0.81
CA ASP A 92 -5.72 3.64 1.97
C ASP A 92 -5.68 2.16 1.58
N LEU A 93 -5.06 1.34 2.42
CA LEU A 93 -4.98 -0.11 2.19
C LEU A 93 -6.29 -0.78 2.66
N PRO A 94 -6.99 -1.53 1.80
CA PRO A 94 -8.31 -2.06 2.13
C PRO A 94 -8.26 -3.06 3.28
N SER A 95 -9.31 -3.07 4.09
CA SER A 95 -9.46 -3.90 5.29
C SER A 95 -8.40 -3.64 6.37
N THR A 96 -7.75 -2.48 6.33
CA THR A 96 -6.78 -2.04 7.33
C THR A 96 -7.11 -0.61 7.78
N GLN A 97 -6.39 -0.13 8.79
CA GLN A 97 -6.34 1.30 9.13
C GLN A 97 -5.00 1.93 8.71
N ALA A 98 -4.45 1.46 7.58
CA ALA A 98 -3.18 1.93 7.04
C ALA A 98 -3.37 2.84 5.82
N SER A 99 -2.72 4.00 5.83
CA SER A 99 -2.56 4.84 4.64
C SER A 99 -1.17 4.63 4.04
N PHE A 100 -1.11 4.32 2.75
CA PHE A 100 0.12 4.25 1.97
C PHE A 100 0.42 5.58 1.29
N PHE A 101 1.62 6.09 1.51
CA PHE A 101 2.20 7.20 0.77
C PHE A 101 3.31 6.66 -0.12
N ILE A 102 3.11 6.75 -1.43
CA ILE A 102 4.00 6.22 -2.45
C ILE A 102 4.65 7.40 -3.13
N GLY A 103 5.96 7.57 -2.97
CA GLY A 103 6.65 8.80 -3.36
C GLY A 103 7.89 8.60 -4.21
N GLN A 104 8.19 9.61 -5.02
CA GLN A 104 9.39 9.74 -5.84
C GLN A 104 9.92 11.18 -5.73
N PRO A 105 11.24 11.42 -5.61
CA PRO A 105 11.81 12.75 -5.64
C PRO A 105 11.55 13.46 -6.96
N ILE A 106 11.27 14.76 -6.90
CA ILE A 106 11.10 15.59 -8.09
C ILE A 106 12.48 15.96 -8.62
N GLY A 107 12.74 15.62 -9.88
CA GLY A 107 13.99 15.98 -10.57
C GLY A 107 15.14 14.98 -10.43
N ASP A 108 14.86 13.75 -9.98
CA ASP A 108 15.76 12.59 -10.15
C ASP A 108 15.86 12.17 -11.64
#